data_AF-A0A1V9YR18-F1
#
_entry.id   AF-A0A1V9YR18-F1
#
_cell.length_a   1.000
_cell.length_b   1.000
_cell.length_c   1.000
_cell.angle_alpha   90.00
_cell.angle_beta   90.00
_cell.angle_gamma   90.00
#
_symmetry.space_group_name_H-M   'P 1'
#
loop_
_entity.id
_entity.type
_entity.pdbx_description
1 polymer ?
#
loop_
_entity_poly.entity_id
_entity_poly.type
_entity_poly.pdbx_seq_one_letter_code
_entity_poly.pdbx_strand_id
1 'polypeptide(L)'
;MDERSEVALVDRLLAFSDAYALEAKFQAFAARHAMAFSTFDIDDDQPLELHDLFQAYEALHGDMLEAFVEDEQISPQELYQTLSRVQLHMNDSAAYDSLAVVLAALDFETFGKRMLQEAREQQRAAKEASDMGF
;
A
#
# COMPACT_ATOMS: atom_id res chain seq x y z
N MET A 1 12.37 -18.57 -16.64
CA MET A 1 12.91 -17.73 -15.55
C MET A 1 13.53 -18.64 -14.52
N ASP A 2 14.72 -18.28 -14.05
CA ASP A 2 15.42 -18.92 -12.93
C ASP A 2 15.04 -18.15 -11.65
N GLU A 3 15.08 -18.79 -10.47
CA GLU A 3 14.66 -18.21 -9.18
C GLU A 3 15.36 -16.87 -8.89
N ARG A 4 16.62 -16.72 -9.29
CA ARG A 4 17.38 -15.46 -9.19
C ARG A 4 16.76 -14.31 -9.97
N SER A 5 16.13 -14.62 -11.11
CA SER A 5 15.43 -13.63 -11.94
C SER A 5 14.09 -13.23 -11.33
N GLU A 6 13.43 -14.15 -10.63
CA GLU A 6 12.15 -13.90 -9.93
C GLU A 6 12.38 -12.98 -8.72
N VAL A 7 13.37 -13.29 -7.89
CA VAL A 7 13.82 -12.44 -6.77
C VAL A 7 14.20 -11.05 -7.25
N ALA A 8 15.05 -10.97 -8.29
CA ALA A 8 15.49 -9.68 -8.80
C ALA A 8 14.35 -8.81 -9.36
N LEU A 9 13.27 -9.42 -9.90
CA LEU A 9 12.11 -8.67 -10.36
C LEU A 9 11.33 -8.09 -9.18
N VAL A 10 11.14 -8.86 -8.09
CA VAL A 10 10.50 -8.37 -6.87
C VAL A 10 11.30 -7.23 -6.24
N ASP A 11 12.63 -7.37 -6.15
CA ASP A 11 13.49 -6.31 -5.63
C ASP A 11 13.37 -5.01 -6.45
N ARG A 12 13.30 -5.13 -7.78
CA ARG A 12 13.08 -3.98 -8.66
C ARG A 12 11.70 -3.37 -8.49
N LEU A 13 10.65 -4.17 -8.33
CA LEU A 13 9.30 -3.69 -8.04
C LEU A 13 9.27 -2.86 -6.75
N LEU A 14 9.93 -3.33 -5.69
CA LEU A 14 10.03 -2.58 -4.43
C LEU A 14 10.76 -1.24 -4.63
N ALA A 15 11.94 -1.30 -5.25
CA ALA A 15 12.73 -0.10 -5.53
C ALA A 15 11.96 0.89 -6.44
N PHE A 16 11.16 0.37 -7.36
CA PHE A 16 10.30 1.17 -8.22
C PHE A 16 9.18 1.82 -7.41
N SER A 17 8.59 1.14 -6.43
CA SER A 17 7.56 1.74 -5.57
C SER A 17 8.08 2.94 -4.76
N ASP A 18 9.33 2.87 -4.30
CA ASP A 18 10.05 3.99 -3.68
C ASP A 18 10.29 5.12 -4.69
N ALA A 19 10.79 4.79 -5.88
CA ALA A 19 11.05 5.76 -6.95
C ALA A 19 9.77 6.44 -7.45
N TYR A 20 8.66 5.71 -7.48
CA TYR A 20 7.31 6.18 -7.83
C TYR A 20 6.70 7.06 -6.72
N ALA A 21 7.38 7.16 -5.57
CA ALA A 21 6.98 7.90 -4.39
C ALA A 21 5.60 7.45 -3.86
N LEU A 22 5.34 6.14 -3.87
CA LEU A 22 4.06 5.57 -3.47
C LEU A 22 3.70 5.94 -2.02
N GLU A 23 4.67 5.89 -1.10
CA GLU A 23 4.45 6.30 0.29
C GLU A 23 4.08 7.79 0.38
N ALA A 24 4.75 8.67 -0.36
CA ALA A 24 4.40 10.10 -0.35
C ALA A 24 2.99 10.36 -0.93
N LYS A 25 2.58 9.59 -1.95
CA LYS A 25 1.21 9.63 -2.49
C LYS A 25 0.19 9.14 -1.46
N PHE A 26 0.51 8.05 -0.75
CA PHE A 26 -0.30 7.59 0.38
C PHE A 26 -0.42 8.66 1.47
N GLN A 27 0.68 9.28 1.89
CA GLN A 27 0.65 10.34 2.91
C GLN A 27 -0.21 11.52 2.48
N ALA A 28 -0.12 11.95 1.22
CA ALA A 28 -0.97 13.01 0.68
C ALA A 28 -2.46 12.60 0.61
N PHE A 29 -2.74 11.34 0.34
CA PHE A 29 -4.08 10.76 0.38
C PHE A 29 -4.62 10.72 1.81
N ALA A 30 -3.85 10.20 2.75
CA ALA A 30 -4.21 10.07 4.16
C ALA A 30 -4.41 11.44 4.82
N ALA A 31 -3.57 12.43 4.51
CA ALA A 31 -3.75 13.82 4.95
C ALA A 31 -5.13 14.41 4.61
N ARG A 32 -5.79 13.92 3.55
CA ARG A 32 -7.10 14.41 3.10
C ARG A 32 -8.26 13.57 3.61
N HIS A 33 -8.05 12.27 3.78
CA HIS A 33 -9.13 11.30 3.96
C HIS A 33 -9.10 10.54 5.30
N ALA A 34 -8.00 10.61 6.06
CA ALA A 34 -7.83 9.85 7.30
C ALA A 34 -8.95 10.10 8.32
N MET A 35 -9.47 11.33 8.42
CA MET A 35 -10.53 11.64 9.37
C MET A 35 -11.82 10.81 9.18
N ALA A 36 -12.09 10.30 7.98
CA ALA A 36 -13.20 9.38 7.72
C ALA A 36 -13.04 8.05 8.50
N PHE A 37 -11.80 7.65 8.78
CA PHE A 37 -11.43 6.43 9.51
C PHE A 37 -11.28 6.64 11.02
N SER A 38 -11.68 7.80 11.57
CA SER A 38 -11.48 8.11 13.00
C SER A 38 -12.18 7.14 13.96
N THR A 39 -13.22 6.44 13.51
CA THR A 39 -13.96 5.40 14.23
C THR A 39 -13.81 4.02 13.60
N PHE A 40 -12.80 3.82 12.76
CA PHE A 40 -12.57 2.54 12.09
C PHE A 40 -12.34 1.42 13.11
N ASP A 41 -13.09 0.33 12.93
CA ASP A 41 -12.96 -0.92 13.69
C ASP A 41 -13.22 -2.08 12.74
N ILE A 42 -12.24 -2.98 12.57
CA ILE A 42 -12.35 -4.06 11.58
C ILE A 42 -13.44 -5.08 11.94
N ASP A 43 -13.78 -5.19 13.22
CA ASP A 43 -14.79 -6.14 13.71
C ASP A 43 -16.24 -5.62 13.49
N ASP A 44 -16.40 -4.36 13.09
CA ASP A 44 -17.69 -3.71 12.84
C ASP A 44 -17.97 -3.50 11.33
N ASP A 45 -19.25 -3.38 10.98
CA ASP A 45 -19.67 -3.01 9.61
C ASP A 45 -19.18 -1.60 9.26
N GLN A 46 -18.36 -1.51 8.21
CA GLN A 46 -17.81 -0.23 7.76
C GLN A 46 -18.74 0.51 6.79
N PRO A 47 -18.76 1.85 6.84
CA PRO A 47 -19.45 2.66 5.84
C PRO A 47 -18.92 2.37 4.42
N LEU A 48 -19.81 2.40 3.43
CA LEU A 48 -19.44 2.25 2.01
C LEU A 48 -18.37 3.24 1.56
N GLU A 49 -18.39 4.46 2.12
CA GLU A 49 -17.38 5.49 1.86
C GLU A 49 -15.94 5.02 2.16
N LEU A 50 -15.75 4.19 3.20
CA LEU A 50 -14.42 3.68 3.52
C LEU A 50 -13.93 2.67 2.48
N HIS A 51 -14.84 1.90 1.90
CA HIS A 51 -14.53 1.01 0.78
C HIS A 51 -14.23 1.78 -0.49
N ASP A 52 -14.96 2.87 -0.78
CA ASP A 52 -14.66 3.73 -1.94
C ASP A 52 -13.26 4.37 -1.81
N LEU A 53 -12.90 4.80 -0.60
CA LEU A 53 -11.55 5.32 -0.31
C LEU A 53 -10.48 4.24 -0.43
N PHE A 54 -10.77 3.01 -0.03
CA PHE A 54 -9.87 1.89 -0.24
C PHE A 54 -9.66 1.59 -1.73
N GLN A 55 -10.71 1.58 -2.54
CA GLN A 55 -10.59 1.40 -4.00
C GLN A 55 -9.74 2.51 -4.64
N ALA A 56 -9.89 3.75 -4.18
CA ALA A 56 -9.05 4.86 -4.64
C ALA A 56 -7.57 4.67 -4.25
N TYR A 57 -7.31 4.08 -3.09
CA TYR A 57 -5.96 3.72 -2.66
C TYR A 57 -5.37 2.52 -3.44
N GLU A 58 -6.20 1.51 -3.75
CA GLU A 58 -5.81 0.40 -4.63
C GLU A 58 -5.44 0.92 -6.03
N ALA A 59 -6.14 1.92 -6.55
CA ALA A 59 -5.81 2.55 -7.83
C ALA A 59 -4.40 3.17 -7.83
N LEU A 60 -3.92 3.74 -6.71
CA LEU A 60 -2.55 4.25 -6.62
C LEU A 60 -1.50 3.14 -6.82
N HIS A 61 -1.79 1.94 -6.33
CA HIS A 61 -0.94 0.77 -6.52
C HIS A 61 -1.09 0.21 -7.94
N GLY A 62 -2.31 0.22 -8.49
CA GLY A 62 -2.58 -0.14 -9.87
C GLY A 62 -1.78 0.71 -10.85
N ASP A 63 -1.82 2.04 -10.70
CA ASP A 63 -1.08 3.00 -11.52
C ASP A 63 0.44 2.78 -11.40
N MET A 64 0.93 2.42 -10.21
CA MET A 64 2.34 2.08 -9.98
C MET A 64 2.74 0.80 -10.71
N LEU A 65 1.91 -0.24 -10.63
CA LEU A 65 2.14 -1.51 -11.31
C LEU A 65 2.09 -1.36 -12.83
N GLU A 66 1.15 -0.56 -13.36
CA GLU A 66 1.08 -0.25 -14.79
C GLU A 66 2.37 0.44 -15.26
N ALA A 67 2.81 1.48 -14.54
CA ALA A 67 4.06 2.18 -14.84
C ALA A 67 5.28 1.25 -14.75
N PHE A 68 5.33 0.33 -13.79
CA PHE A 68 6.41 -0.64 -13.65
C PHE A 68 6.46 -1.63 -14.81
N VAL A 69 5.30 -2.15 -15.23
CA VAL A 69 5.19 -3.08 -16.36
C VAL A 69 5.67 -2.42 -17.66
N GLU A 70 5.33 -1.15 -17.86
CA GLU A 70 5.81 -0.35 -18.99
C GLU A 70 7.33 -0.14 -18.95
N ASP A 71 7.90 0.20 -17.79
CA ASP A 71 9.34 0.45 -17.60
C ASP A 71 10.18 -0.82 -17.81
N GLU A 72 9.74 -1.94 -17.24
CA GLU A 72 10.41 -3.24 -17.37
C GLU A 72 10.17 -3.91 -18.73
N GLN A 73 9.28 -3.35 -19.57
CA GLN A 73 8.89 -3.91 -20.86
C GLN A 73 8.39 -5.36 -20.77
N ILE A 74 7.71 -5.69 -19.68
CA ILE A 74 7.06 -6.99 -19.46
C ILE A 74 5.56 -6.87 -19.69
N SER A 75 4.86 -7.99 -19.77
CA SER A 75 3.39 -8.01 -19.76
C SER A 75 2.84 -8.10 -18.32
N PRO A 76 1.61 -7.61 -18.07
CA PRO A 76 0.93 -7.83 -16.78
C PRO A 76 0.81 -9.31 -16.42
N GLN A 77 0.67 -10.18 -17.42
CA GLN A 77 0.59 -11.62 -17.22
C GLN A 77 1.92 -12.21 -16.73
N GLU A 78 3.05 -11.74 -17.26
CA GLU A 78 4.39 -12.17 -16.81
C GLU A 78 4.67 -11.70 -15.37
N LEU A 79 4.30 -10.46 -15.05
CA LEU A 79 4.38 -9.95 -13.69
C LEU A 79 3.54 -10.81 -12.73
N TYR A 80 2.27 -11.03 -13.05
CA TYR A 80 1.37 -11.86 -12.24
C TYR A 80 1.93 -13.27 -12.01
N GLN A 81 2.42 -13.94 -13.05
CA GLN A 81 2.99 -15.28 -12.94
C GLN A 81 4.23 -15.30 -12.04
N THR A 82 5.07 -14.27 -12.14
CA THR A 82 6.28 -14.15 -11.32
C THR A 82 5.93 -13.96 -9.85
N LEU A 83 5.07 -13.00 -9.54
CA LEU A 83 4.63 -12.73 -8.17
C LEU A 83 3.93 -13.95 -7.55
N SER A 84 3.10 -14.66 -8.34
CA SER A 84 2.42 -15.88 -7.90
C SER A 84 3.40 -17.00 -7.56
N ARG A 85 4.48 -17.18 -8.34
CA ARG A 85 5.49 -18.20 -8.05
C ARG A 85 6.27 -17.89 -6.79
N VAL A 86 6.68 -16.63 -6.61
CA VAL A 86 7.36 -16.19 -5.38
C VAL A 86 6.49 -16.50 -4.16
N GLN A 87 5.20 -16.17 -4.20
CA GLN A 87 4.27 -16.50 -3.10
C GLN A 87 4.10 -17.99 -2.84
N LEU A 88 4.02 -18.82 -3.89
CA LEU A 88 3.68 -20.24 -3.73
C LEU A 88 4.88 -21.14 -3.44
N HIS A 89 6.08 -20.74 -3.88
CA HIS A 89 7.23 -21.64 -3.96
C HIS A 89 8.50 -21.11 -3.29
N MET A 90 8.54 -19.85 -2.89
CA MET A 90 9.75 -19.20 -2.36
C MET A 90 9.58 -18.66 -0.93
N ASN A 91 8.80 -19.34 -0.09
CA ASN A 91 8.44 -18.94 1.27
C ASN A 91 9.63 -18.70 2.22
N ASP A 92 10.81 -19.24 1.93
CA ASP A 92 12.05 -19.02 2.71
C ASP A 92 12.93 -17.89 2.12
N SER A 93 12.46 -17.16 1.11
CA SER A 93 13.23 -16.10 0.43
C SER A 93 12.86 -14.70 0.90
N ALA A 94 13.85 -13.78 0.88
CA ALA A 94 13.62 -12.37 1.18
C ALA A 94 12.62 -11.71 0.19
N ALA A 95 12.52 -12.23 -1.04
CA ALA A 95 11.54 -11.77 -2.02
C ALA A 95 10.10 -12.10 -1.60
N TYR A 96 9.89 -13.25 -0.96
CA TYR A 96 8.59 -13.61 -0.41
C TYR A 96 8.20 -12.65 0.72
N ASP A 97 9.10 -12.41 1.68
CA ASP A 97 8.84 -11.48 2.78
C ASP A 97 8.54 -10.07 2.26
N SER A 98 9.32 -9.61 1.29
CA SER A 98 9.15 -8.31 0.64
C SER A 98 7.82 -8.19 -0.09
N LEU A 99 7.44 -9.20 -0.86
CA LEU A 99 6.17 -9.23 -1.56
C LEU A 99 5.00 -9.29 -0.57
N ALA A 100 5.14 -10.03 0.53
CA ALA A 100 4.13 -10.09 1.59
C ALA A 100 3.85 -8.71 2.20
N VAL A 101 4.87 -7.86 2.36
CA VAL A 101 4.70 -6.47 2.83
C VAL A 101 3.86 -5.65 1.84
N VAL A 102 4.14 -5.77 0.53
CA VAL A 102 3.37 -5.07 -0.51
C VAL A 102 1.91 -5.53 -0.54
N LEU A 103 1.67 -6.84 -0.43
CA LEU A 103 0.31 -7.39 -0.39
C LEU A 103 -0.43 -6.97 0.87
N ALA A 104 0.24 -6.95 2.02
CA ALA A 104 -0.35 -6.46 3.26
C ALA A 104 -0.73 -4.98 3.14
N ALA A 105 0.03 -4.18 2.39
CA ALA A 105 -0.37 -2.80 2.12
C ALA A 105 -1.68 -2.71 1.32
N LEU A 106 -2.04 -3.74 0.55
CA LEU A 106 -3.29 -3.88 -0.21
C LEU A 106 -4.38 -4.66 0.53
N ASP A 107 -4.24 -4.85 1.84
CA ASP A 107 -5.28 -5.42 2.68
C ASP A 107 -6.12 -4.29 3.31
N PHE A 108 -7.46 -4.44 3.30
CA PHE A 108 -8.38 -3.40 3.77
C PHE A 108 -8.19 -3.12 5.27
N GLU A 109 -7.97 -4.15 6.08
CA GLU A 109 -7.72 -4.00 7.51
C GLU A 109 -6.43 -3.23 7.77
N THR A 110 -5.36 -3.59 7.07
CA THR A 110 -4.06 -2.92 7.18
C THR A 110 -4.14 -1.47 6.74
N PHE A 111 -4.80 -1.18 5.61
CA PHE A 111 -5.06 0.18 5.14
C PHE A 111 -5.89 0.98 6.16
N GLY A 112 -7.00 0.42 6.65
CA GLY A 112 -7.87 1.08 7.61
C GLY A 112 -7.15 1.41 8.92
N LYS A 113 -6.29 0.50 9.40
CA LYS A 113 -5.43 0.74 10.58
C LYS A 113 -4.45 1.89 10.36
N ARG A 114 -3.83 1.97 9.17
CA ARG A 114 -2.93 3.09 8.83
C ARG A 114 -3.69 4.42 8.76
N MET A 115 -4.87 4.44 8.14
CA MET A 115 -5.73 5.63 8.07
C MET A 115 -6.22 6.07 9.45
N LEU A 116 -6.60 5.14 10.32
CA LEU A 116 -6.97 5.42 11.71
C LEU A 116 -5.80 6.02 12.51
N GLN A 117 -4.59 5.51 12.31
CA GLN A 117 -3.40 6.08 12.94
C GLN A 117 -3.19 7.53 12.50
N GLU A 118 -3.23 7.79 11.20
CA GLU A 118 -3.10 9.15 10.65
C GLU A 118 -4.20 10.09 11.20
N ALA A 119 -5.44 9.61 11.31
CA ALA A 119 -6.54 10.38 11.88
C ALA A 119 -6.27 10.80 13.33
N ARG A 120 -5.72 9.87 14.13
CA ARG A 120 -5.34 10.13 15.53
C ARG A 120 -4.21 11.14 15.62
N GLU A 121 -3.24 11.08 14.72
CA GLU A 121 -2.13 12.03 14.66
C GLU A 121 -2.63 13.45 14.29
N GLN A 122 -3.51 13.57 13.31
CA GLN A 122 -4.14 14.84 12.95
C GLN A 122 -4.98 15.42 14.08
N GLN A 123 -5.76 14.59 14.79
CA GLN A 123 -6.52 15.02 15.97
C GLN A 123 -5.62 15.52 17.11
N ARG A 124 -4.49 14.82 17.37
CA ARG A 124 -3.50 15.26 18.36
C ARG A 124 -2.88 16.60 17.97
N ALA A 125 -2.43 16.74 16.72
CA ALA A 125 -1.85 17.98 16.21
C ALA A 125 -2.84 19.15 16.27
N ALA A 126 -4.12 18.92 15.94
CA ALA A 126 -5.16 19.93 16.04
C ALA A 126 -5.42 20.36 17.49
N LYS A 127 -5.44 19.39 18.42
CA LYS A 127 -5.58 19.67 19.86
C LYS A 127 -4.39 20.44 20.40
N GLU A 128 -3.17 20.04 20.07
CA GLU A 128 -1.94 20.73 20.45
C GLU A 128 -1.89 22.16 19.89
N ALA A 129 -2.33 22.37 18.65
CA ALA A 129 -2.45 23.71 18.06
C ALA A 129 -3.50 24.57 18.79
N SER A 130 -4.60 23.97 19.24
CA SER A 130 -5.60 24.64 20.07
C SER A 130 -5.10 24.94 21.49
N ASP A 131 -4.26 24.07 22.06
CA ASP A 131 -3.70 24.21 23.41
C ASP A 131 -2.50 25.19 23.43
N MET A 132 -1.79 25.35 22.31
CA MET A 132 -0.65 26.27 22.12
C MET A 132 -1.04 27.62 21.49
N GLY A 133 -2.27 27.77 21.00
CA GLY A 133 -2.80 29.00 20.41
C GLY A 133 -3.50 29.89 21.43
N PHE A 134 -2.76 30.89 21.95
CA PHE A 134 -3.17 32.18 22.55
C PHE A 134 -4.57 32.34 23.17
#